data_AF-A0A1L7WRN0-F1
#
_entry.id   AF-A0A1L7WRN0-F1
#
_cell.length_a   1.000
_cell.length_b   1.000
_cell.length_c   1.000
_cell.angle_alpha   90.00
_cell.angle_beta   90.00
_cell.angle_gamma   90.00
#
_symmetry.space_group_name_H-M   'P 1'
#
loop_
_entity.id
_entity.type
_entity.pdbx_description
1 polymer ?
#
loop_
_entity_poly.entity_id
_entity_poly.type
_entity_poly.pdbx_seq_one_letter_code
_entity_poly.pdbx_strand_id
1 'polypeptide(L)'
;MSDFSGDELGSEDQFGIQRVDIDFGNLKCACKSSCTRNCECSKNDAGCSERCTCTSCANTLNNLTEFFGETGIPANPCFHRWIMEESKGRGSPVDLTSEDTQDLLFRTLLGFNPTTPINTQPKGDEFQEFMNTGHFEWAKEWAKQSLTAEERTALKQQLLRDGFGGDGSNHFYSFCRRNWQEDKNTTHCRTCGECMEWREWHCGACNKCSYGISFPCDGCGGVSDSYAMTQEYS
;
A
#
# COMPACT_ATOMS: atom_id res chain seq x y z
N MET A 1 16.46 30.25 39.21
CA MET A 1 17.65 30.61 38.43
C MET A 1 18.52 29.36 38.45
N SER A 2 18.23 28.43 37.53
CA SER A 2 18.88 28.24 36.20
C SER A 2 19.99 27.19 36.35
N ASP A 3 20.12 26.11 35.58
CA ASP A 3 19.46 25.69 34.35
C ASP A 3 19.55 24.15 34.19
N PHE A 4 18.62 23.63 33.39
CA PHE A 4 18.59 22.31 32.77
C PHE A 4 19.68 22.19 31.70
N SER A 5 20.35 21.04 31.61
CA SER A 5 20.85 20.53 30.32
C SER A 5 20.90 19.01 30.40
N GLY A 6 19.90 18.38 29.76
CA GLY A 6 19.89 16.97 29.47
C GLY A 6 20.65 16.72 28.17
N ASP A 7 21.53 15.72 28.20
CA ASP A 7 22.22 15.23 27.01
C ASP A 7 21.38 14.18 26.31
N GLU A 8 21.38 14.31 24.99
CA GLU A 8 20.54 13.69 23.99
C GLU A 8 20.68 12.16 23.95
N LEU A 9 19.54 11.47 24.10
CA LEU A 9 19.39 10.08 23.66
C LEU A 9 19.37 10.09 22.13
N GLY A 10 20.47 9.62 21.53
CA GLY A 10 20.55 9.36 20.10
C GLY A 10 19.49 8.35 19.68
N SER A 11 18.65 8.74 18.73
CA SER A 11 17.58 7.95 18.14
C SER A 11 18.15 6.75 17.36
N GLU A 12 17.89 5.54 17.87
CA GLU A 12 17.99 4.29 17.14
C GLU A 12 16.86 4.22 16.10
N ASP A 13 17.17 4.47 14.82
CA ASP A 13 16.27 4.16 13.69
C ASP A 13 17.13 3.93 12.45
N GLN A 14 17.70 2.73 12.30
CA GLN A 14 18.49 2.38 11.12
C GLN A 14 18.39 0.90 10.74
N PHE A 15 17.17 0.35 10.68
CA PHE A 15 16.91 -0.98 10.10
C PHE A 15 15.62 -1.04 9.27
N GLY A 16 15.31 0.01 8.51
CA GLY A 16 14.31 -0.05 7.46
C GLY A 16 14.92 -0.62 6.19
N ILE A 17 14.41 -1.75 5.71
CA ILE A 17 14.66 -2.21 4.34
C ILE A 17 14.26 -1.05 3.42
N GLN A 18 15.24 -0.43 2.75
CA GLN A 18 14.97 0.64 1.80
C GLN A 18 14.06 0.08 0.71
N ARG A 19 12.78 0.47 0.75
CA ARG A 19 12.01 0.57 -0.49
C ARG A 19 12.88 1.42 -1.41
N VAL A 20 13.29 0.86 -2.55
CA VAL A 20 13.89 1.68 -3.60
C VAL A 20 12.93 2.85 -3.77
N ASP A 21 13.40 4.08 -3.51
CA ASP A 21 12.61 5.30 -3.66
C ASP A 21 12.27 5.41 -5.15
N ILE A 22 11.20 4.75 -5.58
CA ILE A 22 10.71 4.83 -6.94
C ILE A 22 10.23 6.26 -7.09
N ASP A 23 10.97 7.03 -7.88
CA ASP A 23 10.53 8.35 -8.30
C ASP A 23 9.36 8.18 -9.28
N PHE A 24 8.16 8.05 -8.71
CA PHE A 24 6.91 7.94 -9.45
C PHE A 24 6.70 9.11 -10.40
N GLY A 25 7.27 10.29 -10.10
CA GLY A 25 7.25 11.45 -10.97
C GLY A 25 7.97 11.21 -12.30
N ASN A 26 9.04 10.41 -12.31
CA ASN A 26 9.85 10.11 -13.49
C ASN A 26 9.45 8.84 -14.25
N LEU A 27 8.40 8.15 -13.80
CA LEU A 27 7.92 6.92 -14.42
C LEU A 27 7.28 7.20 -15.79
N LYS A 28 7.70 6.43 -16.80
CA LYS A 28 7.20 6.55 -18.18
C LYS A 28 7.14 5.20 -18.87
N CYS A 29 6.23 5.07 -19.84
CA CYS A 29 6.17 3.89 -20.71
C CYS A 29 5.91 4.28 -22.17
N ALA A 30 6.22 3.35 -23.08
CA ALA A 30 5.95 3.46 -24.52
C ALA A 30 5.18 2.23 -25.03
N CYS A 31 4.27 1.71 -24.20
CA CYS A 31 3.52 0.49 -24.50
C CYS A 31 2.61 0.68 -25.71
N LYS A 32 2.63 -0.29 -26.63
CA LYS A 32 1.71 -0.34 -27.78
C LYS A 32 0.37 -1.03 -27.44
N SER A 33 0.31 -1.69 -26.29
CA SER A 33 -0.83 -2.43 -25.77
C SER A 33 -1.47 -1.71 -24.57
N SER A 34 -2.48 -2.34 -23.98
CA SER A 34 -3.35 -1.88 -22.89
C SER A 34 -2.71 -1.48 -21.55
N CYS A 35 -1.39 -1.26 -21.48
CA CYS A 35 -0.66 -0.87 -20.27
C CYS A 35 -0.99 -1.68 -19.00
N THR A 36 -1.05 -3.02 -19.13
CA THR A 36 -1.33 -3.95 -18.01
C THR A 36 -0.02 -4.39 -17.33
N ARG A 37 0.06 -5.61 -16.78
CA ARG A 37 1.19 -6.15 -15.99
C ARG A 37 2.61 -5.99 -16.56
N ASN A 38 2.74 -5.79 -17.88
CA ASN A 38 4.04 -5.63 -18.54
C ASN A 38 4.47 -4.17 -18.66
N CYS A 39 3.55 -3.22 -18.42
CA CYS A 39 3.83 -1.79 -18.44
C CYS A 39 4.68 -1.39 -17.24
N GLU A 40 5.68 -0.55 -17.48
CA GLU A 40 6.54 -0.04 -16.41
C GLU A 40 5.75 0.74 -15.35
N CYS A 41 4.72 1.49 -15.77
CA CYS A 41 3.84 2.20 -14.84
C CYS A 41 3.10 1.23 -13.91
N SER A 42 2.40 0.25 -14.51
CA SER A 42 1.64 -0.75 -13.75
C SER A 42 2.54 -1.61 -12.85
N LYS A 43 3.71 -2.05 -13.31
CA LYS A 43 4.65 -2.85 -12.47
C LYS A 43 5.06 -2.15 -11.18
N ASN A 44 5.11 -0.82 -11.22
CA ASN A 44 5.43 0.04 -10.10
C ASN A 44 4.17 0.67 -9.49
N ASP A 45 3.02 -0.01 -9.57
CA ASP A 45 1.73 0.34 -8.94
C ASP A 45 1.18 1.73 -9.28
N ALA A 46 1.59 2.29 -10.42
CA ALA A 46 1.21 3.63 -10.83
C ALA A 46 0.40 3.65 -12.13
N GLY A 47 -0.44 4.68 -12.24
CA GLY A 47 -1.07 5.08 -13.50
C GLY A 47 -0.04 5.57 -14.50
N CYS A 48 -0.38 5.51 -15.78
CA CYS A 48 0.37 6.21 -16.82
C CYS A 48 0.10 7.72 -16.72
N SER A 49 1.16 8.52 -16.76
CA SER A 49 1.09 9.98 -16.77
C SER A 49 1.23 10.56 -18.19
N GLU A 50 1.13 11.88 -18.32
CA GLU A 50 1.42 12.62 -19.55
C GLU A 50 2.83 12.39 -20.12
N ARG A 51 3.76 11.87 -19.31
CA ARG A 51 5.12 11.51 -19.73
C ARG A 51 5.17 10.19 -20.51
N CYS A 52 4.09 9.42 -20.49
CA CYS A 52 3.97 8.17 -21.24
C CYS A 52 3.59 8.43 -22.69
N THR A 53 4.14 7.63 -23.60
CA THR A 53 3.84 7.66 -25.04
C THR A 53 3.08 6.43 -25.51
N CYS A 54 2.36 5.78 -24.60
CA CYS A 54 1.52 4.62 -24.91
C CYS A 54 0.30 5.01 -25.75
N THR A 55 -0.08 4.17 -26.72
CA THR A 55 -1.09 4.53 -27.73
C THR A 55 -2.49 3.98 -27.45
N SER A 56 -2.60 2.89 -26.68
CA SER A 56 -3.88 2.24 -26.38
C SER A 56 -4.00 1.99 -24.89
N CYS A 57 -3.71 3.03 -24.09
CA CYS A 57 -3.62 2.91 -22.64
C CYS A 57 -4.98 2.51 -22.04
N ALA A 58 -4.98 1.40 -21.31
CA ALA A 58 -6.12 0.96 -20.49
C ALA A 58 -5.61 0.52 -19.10
N ASN A 59 -4.61 1.23 -18.58
CA ASN A 59 -4.10 0.99 -17.25
C ASN A 59 -5.17 1.41 -16.23
N THR A 60 -5.75 0.46 -15.51
CA THR A 60 -6.76 0.71 -14.46
C THR A 60 -6.28 1.68 -13.39
N LEU A 61 -4.95 1.72 -13.14
CA LEU A 61 -4.35 2.62 -12.16
C LEU A 61 -4.38 4.10 -12.59
N ASN A 62 -4.81 4.41 -13.81
CA ASN A 62 -5.05 5.80 -14.23
C ASN A 62 -6.19 6.44 -13.42
N ASN A 63 -7.08 5.64 -12.82
CA ASN A 63 -8.19 6.14 -12.00
C ASN A 63 -7.81 6.44 -10.55
N LEU A 64 -6.54 6.20 -10.14
CA LEU A 64 -6.12 6.40 -8.75
C LEU A 64 -6.30 7.85 -8.27
N THR A 65 -6.08 8.85 -9.13
CA THR A 65 -6.28 10.26 -8.76
C THR A 65 -7.72 10.54 -8.31
N GLU A 66 -8.70 10.03 -9.06
CA GLU A 66 -10.12 10.20 -8.73
C GLU A 66 -10.52 9.35 -7.53
N PHE A 67 -9.99 8.13 -7.46
CA PHE A 67 -10.23 7.18 -6.37
C PHE A 67 -9.69 7.67 -5.02
N PHE A 68 -8.51 8.29 -5.00
CA PHE A 68 -7.87 8.83 -3.80
C PHE A 68 -8.15 10.31 -3.55
N GLY A 69 -8.76 11.02 -4.50
CA GLY A 69 -8.96 12.47 -4.42
C GLY A 69 -7.65 13.27 -4.44
N GLU A 70 -6.52 12.64 -4.78
CA GLU A 70 -5.19 13.24 -4.75
C GLU A 70 -4.31 12.70 -5.89
N THR A 71 -3.58 13.60 -6.55
CA THR A 71 -2.73 13.25 -7.69
C THR A 71 -1.40 12.67 -7.24
N GLY A 72 -0.87 11.72 -8.02
CA GLY A 72 0.51 11.24 -7.83
C GLY A 72 0.67 10.18 -6.75
N ILE A 73 -0.44 9.69 -6.18
CA ILE A 73 -0.42 8.61 -5.20
C ILE A 73 -0.50 7.26 -5.93
N PRO A 74 0.56 6.42 -5.88
CA PRO A 74 0.50 5.07 -6.41
C PRO A 74 -0.36 4.18 -5.50
N ALA A 75 -0.80 3.02 -6.01
CA ALA A 75 -1.37 1.99 -5.17
C ALA A 75 -0.28 1.31 -4.33
N ASN A 76 -0.60 0.80 -3.15
CA ASN A 76 0.29 -0.16 -2.51
C ASN A 76 0.27 -1.50 -3.30
N PRO A 77 1.35 -2.30 -3.23
CA PRO A 77 1.46 -3.47 -4.10
C PRO A 77 0.41 -4.55 -3.78
N CYS A 78 -0.09 -4.62 -2.55
CA CYS A 78 -1.12 -5.58 -2.17
C CYS A 78 -2.48 -5.22 -2.80
N PHE A 79 -2.85 -3.94 -2.80
CA PHE A 79 -4.05 -3.45 -3.47
C PHE A 79 -3.95 -3.58 -4.99
N HIS A 80 -2.81 -3.23 -5.59
CA HIS A 80 -2.61 -3.44 -7.01
C HIS A 80 -2.74 -4.93 -7.39
N ARG A 81 -2.19 -5.85 -6.58
CA ARG A 81 -2.40 -7.29 -6.77
C ARG A 81 -3.88 -7.67 -6.73
N TRP A 82 -4.64 -7.14 -5.78
CA TRP A 82 -6.08 -7.36 -5.69
C TRP A 82 -6.83 -6.87 -6.93
N ILE A 83 -6.54 -5.66 -7.44
CA ILE A 83 -7.14 -5.12 -8.67
C ILE A 83 -6.94 -6.11 -9.84
N MET A 84 -5.73 -6.65 -9.96
CA MET A 84 -5.36 -7.55 -11.05
C MET A 84 -6.10 -8.89 -10.97
N GLU A 85 -6.21 -9.47 -9.77
CA GLU A 85 -6.91 -10.74 -9.58
C GLU A 85 -8.45 -10.58 -9.71
N GLU A 86 -9.02 -9.50 -9.19
CA GLU A 86 -10.44 -9.19 -9.40
C GLU A 86 -10.77 -8.96 -10.87
N SER A 87 -9.93 -8.21 -11.58
CA SER A 87 -10.12 -7.97 -13.02
C SER A 87 -10.09 -9.28 -13.81
N LYS A 88 -9.18 -10.19 -13.43
CA LYS A 88 -9.08 -11.53 -14.03
C LYS A 88 -10.30 -12.40 -13.70
N GLY A 89 -10.75 -12.39 -12.45
CA GLY A 89 -11.91 -13.16 -12.01
C GLY A 89 -13.21 -12.75 -12.71
N ARG A 90 -13.38 -11.44 -12.98
CA ARG A 90 -14.55 -10.87 -13.67
C ARG A 90 -14.45 -10.97 -15.20
N GLY A 91 -13.24 -11.11 -15.74
CA GLY A 91 -12.99 -11.06 -17.19
C GLY A 91 -12.99 -9.64 -17.77
N SER A 92 -13.05 -8.62 -16.93
CA SER A 92 -13.01 -7.20 -17.31
C SER A 92 -12.23 -6.39 -16.26
N PRO A 93 -11.60 -5.27 -16.63
CA PRO A 93 -10.94 -4.39 -15.66
C PRO A 93 -11.88 -3.97 -14.53
N VAL A 94 -11.36 -3.93 -13.30
CA VAL A 94 -12.07 -3.30 -12.17
C VAL A 94 -12.23 -1.82 -12.47
N ASP A 95 -13.43 -1.30 -12.24
CA ASP A 95 -13.73 0.12 -12.29
C ASP A 95 -13.62 0.73 -10.89
N LEU A 96 -12.54 1.49 -10.64
CA LEU A 96 -12.31 2.18 -9.36
C LEU A 96 -13.14 3.46 -9.21
N THR A 97 -13.75 3.95 -10.29
CA THR A 97 -14.63 5.13 -10.27
C THR A 97 -16.08 4.76 -9.91
N SER A 98 -16.44 3.49 -10.03
CA SER A 98 -17.76 2.97 -9.65
C SER A 98 -18.03 3.12 -8.15
N GLU A 99 -19.21 3.64 -7.82
CA GLU A 99 -19.68 3.77 -6.43
C GLU A 99 -19.72 2.42 -5.71
N ASP A 100 -20.14 1.35 -6.39
CA ASP A 100 -20.21 -0.01 -5.83
C ASP A 100 -18.81 -0.54 -5.45
N THR A 101 -17.82 -0.36 -6.34
CA THR A 101 -16.43 -0.77 -6.06
C THR A 101 -15.88 0.02 -4.88
N GLN A 102 -16.11 1.33 -4.85
CA GLN A 102 -15.61 2.17 -3.78
C GLN A 102 -16.32 1.90 -2.45
N ASP A 103 -17.63 1.62 -2.43
CA ASP A 103 -18.35 1.23 -1.21
C ASP A 103 -17.85 -0.10 -0.65
N LEU A 104 -17.66 -1.10 -1.52
CA LEU A 104 -17.08 -2.39 -1.14
C LEU A 104 -15.70 -2.22 -0.49
N LEU A 105 -14.81 -1.49 -1.16
CA LEU A 105 -13.45 -1.24 -0.68
C LEU A 105 -13.43 -0.43 0.61
N PHE A 106 -14.26 0.61 0.70
CA PHE A 106 -14.39 1.42 1.91
C PHE A 106 -14.89 0.60 3.10
N ARG A 107 -15.95 -0.21 2.92
CA ARG A 107 -16.45 -1.12 3.97
C ARG A 107 -15.42 -2.15 4.40
N THR A 108 -14.60 -2.60 3.46
CA THR A 108 -13.50 -3.55 3.74
C THR A 108 -12.49 -2.93 4.71
N LEU A 109 -12.13 -1.65 4.52
CA LEU A 109 -11.24 -0.92 5.44
C LEU A 109 -11.84 -0.73 6.83
N LEU A 110 -13.15 -0.56 6.91
CA LEU A 110 -13.87 -0.35 8.19
C LEU A 110 -14.17 -1.65 8.95
N GLY A 111 -13.87 -2.81 8.36
CA GLY A 111 -14.28 -4.10 8.92
C GLY A 111 -15.81 -4.27 8.97
N PHE A 112 -16.55 -3.57 8.11
CA PHE A 112 -18.00 -3.59 8.09
C PHE A 112 -18.53 -4.69 7.18
N ASN A 113 -19.59 -5.37 7.64
CA ASN A 113 -20.38 -6.22 6.76
C ASN A 113 -21.34 -5.35 5.91
N PRO A 114 -21.94 -5.90 4.84
CA PRO A 114 -22.83 -5.15 3.95
C PRO A 114 -24.08 -4.55 4.64
N THR A 115 -24.50 -5.12 5.77
CA THR A 115 -25.70 -4.68 6.49
C THR A 115 -25.43 -3.59 7.52
N THR A 116 -24.16 -3.36 7.89
CA THR A 116 -23.78 -2.31 8.83
C THR A 116 -24.04 -0.93 8.21
N PRO A 117 -24.73 0.00 8.92
CA PRO A 117 -24.85 1.38 8.47
C PRO A 117 -23.47 2.03 8.30
N ILE A 118 -23.23 2.67 7.17
CA ILE A 118 -21.90 3.18 6.81
C ILE A 118 -21.38 4.26 7.78
N ASN A 119 -22.28 4.99 8.43
CA ASN A 119 -22.00 6.02 9.43
C ASN A 119 -21.79 5.48 10.85
N THR A 120 -21.76 4.16 11.02
CA THR A 120 -21.38 3.55 12.30
C THR A 120 -19.91 3.86 12.59
N GLN A 121 -19.55 3.95 13.87
CA GLN A 121 -18.14 4.07 14.24
C GLN A 121 -17.35 2.87 13.70
N PRO A 122 -16.20 3.11 13.02
CA PRO A 122 -15.31 2.06 12.51
C PRO A 122 -14.90 1.06 13.60
N LYS A 123 -14.63 -0.18 13.19
CA LYS A 123 -14.13 -1.25 14.07
C LYS A 123 -12.74 -1.66 13.62
N GLY A 124 -11.84 -1.88 14.57
CA GLY A 124 -10.45 -2.26 14.31
C GLY A 124 -9.52 -1.62 15.33
N ASP A 125 -8.37 -2.25 15.57
CA ASP A 125 -7.37 -1.73 16.51
C ASP A 125 -6.73 -0.45 15.96
N GLU A 126 -6.60 -0.33 14.64
CA GLU A 126 -6.10 0.84 13.92
C GLU A 126 -6.92 2.11 14.15
N PHE A 127 -8.21 1.99 14.52
CA PHE A 127 -9.08 3.14 14.81
C PHE A 127 -9.07 3.52 16.29
N GLN A 128 -8.18 2.94 17.10
CA GLN A 128 -8.00 3.27 18.50
C GLN A 128 -6.92 4.34 18.67
N GLU A 129 -7.15 5.32 19.55
CA GLU A 129 -6.31 6.52 19.74
C GLU A 129 -4.83 6.20 19.95
N PHE A 130 -4.53 5.14 20.70
CA PHE A 130 -3.17 4.73 21.05
C PHE A 130 -2.44 3.94 19.95
N MET A 131 -3.17 3.42 18.95
CA MET A 131 -2.59 2.69 17.83
C MET A 131 -2.26 3.65 16.68
N ASN A 132 -3.22 4.51 16.30
CA ASN A 132 -3.03 5.49 15.25
C ASN A 132 -3.96 6.70 15.48
N THR A 133 -3.39 7.79 15.98
CA THR A 133 -4.13 9.03 16.26
C THR A 133 -4.80 9.62 15.02
N GLY A 134 -4.18 9.49 13.83
CA GLY A 134 -4.74 9.97 12.58
C GLY A 134 -6.03 9.23 12.19
N HIS A 135 -6.01 7.90 12.23
CA HIS A 135 -7.20 7.08 11.97
C HIS A 135 -8.28 7.25 13.04
N PHE A 136 -7.89 7.43 14.30
CA PHE A 136 -8.84 7.71 15.38
C PHE A 136 -9.59 9.03 15.17
N GLU A 137 -8.89 10.12 14.84
CA GLU A 137 -9.53 11.40 14.54
C GLU A 137 -10.39 11.33 13.27
N TRP A 138 -9.90 10.62 12.24
CA TRP A 138 -10.72 10.33 11.05
C TRP A 138 -12.03 9.62 11.40
N ALA A 139 -11.97 8.58 12.25
CA ALA A 139 -13.12 7.80 12.66
C ALA A 139 -14.15 8.64 13.45
N LYS A 140 -13.67 9.55 14.29
CA LYS A 140 -14.52 10.52 15.01
C LYS A 140 -15.22 11.49 14.05
N GLU A 141 -14.51 11.98 13.05
CA GLU A 141 -15.08 12.87 12.04
C GLU A 141 -16.16 12.14 11.24
N TRP A 142 -15.85 10.95 10.73
CA TRP A 142 -16.75 10.14 9.91
C TRP A 142 -18.10 9.84 10.60
N ALA A 143 -18.07 9.61 11.91
CA ALA A 143 -19.25 9.31 12.72
C ALA A 143 -20.19 10.52 12.91
N LYS A 144 -19.77 11.74 12.54
CA LYS A 144 -20.63 12.92 12.64
C LYS A 144 -21.79 12.84 11.64
N GLN A 145 -22.99 13.14 12.14
CA GLN A 145 -24.20 13.18 11.31
C GLN A 145 -24.27 14.44 10.44
N SER A 146 -23.56 15.50 10.81
CA SER A 146 -23.60 16.82 10.16
C SER A 146 -22.78 16.94 8.87
N LEU A 147 -22.05 15.90 8.46
CA LEU A 147 -21.19 15.97 7.27
C LEU A 147 -22.01 16.12 5.98
N THR A 148 -21.59 17.03 5.10
CA THR A 148 -22.13 17.17 3.74
C THR A 148 -21.72 16.00 2.85
N ALA A 149 -22.31 15.88 1.67
CA ALA A 149 -21.95 14.84 0.71
C ALA A 149 -20.49 14.97 0.26
N GLU A 150 -20.02 16.19 0.03
CA GLU A 150 -18.65 16.50 -0.40
C GLU A 150 -17.63 16.17 0.70
N GLU A 151 -17.93 16.53 1.96
CA GLU A 151 -17.07 16.19 3.10
C GLU A 151 -16.98 14.67 3.29
N ARG A 152 -18.10 13.95 3.10
CA ARG A 152 -18.11 12.48 3.13
C ARG A 152 -17.27 11.88 2.01
N THR A 153 -17.38 12.42 0.79
CA THR A 153 -16.55 11.96 -0.33
C THR A 153 -15.06 12.18 -0.04
N ALA A 154 -14.69 13.35 0.49
CA ALA A 154 -13.31 13.66 0.84
C ALA A 154 -12.76 12.73 1.93
N LEU A 155 -13.54 12.47 3.00
CA LEU A 155 -13.14 11.52 4.05
C LEU A 155 -13.04 10.09 3.54
N LYS A 156 -13.94 9.68 2.64
CA LYS A 156 -13.89 8.37 2.00
C LYS A 156 -12.62 8.23 1.17
N GLN A 157 -12.31 9.21 0.32
CA GLN A 157 -11.11 9.26 -0.49
C GLN A 157 -9.84 9.25 0.37
N GLN A 158 -9.84 9.99 1.49
CA GLN A 158 -8.74 9.97 2.46
C GLN A 158 -8.51 8.56 3.02
N LEU A 159 -9.53 7.88 3.53
CA LEU A 159 -9.33 6.54 4.08
C LEU A 159 -8.91 5.53 3.00
N LEU A 160 -9.48 5.62 1.80
CA LEU A 160 -9.07 4.78 0.66
C LEU A 160 -7.59 5.01 0.34
N ARG A 161 -7.11 6.25 0.37
CA ARG A 161 -5.71 6.60 0.20
C ARG A 161 -4.85 6.05 1.32
N ASP A 162 -5.23 6.24 2.58
CA ASP A 162 -4.48 5.75 3.74
C ASP A 162 -4.36 4.21 3.72
N GLY A 163 -5.43 3.51 3.33
CA GLY A 163 -5.46 2.05 3.29
C GLY A 163 -4.86 1.42 2.04
N PHE A 164 -4.99 2.06 0.88
CA PHE A 164 -4.65 1.46 -0.42
C PHE A 164 -3.56 2.21 -1.20
N GLY A 165 -3.16 3.39 -0.75
CA GLY A 165 -2.06 4.18 -1.30
C GLY A 165 -0.69 3.63 -0.91
N GLY A 166 0.31 3.91 -1.75
CA GLY A 166 1.71 3.56 -1.55
C GLY A 166 2.59 4.77 -1.23
N ASP A 167 2.03 5.83 -0.66
CA ASP A 167 2.68 7.11 -0.35
C ASP A 167 3.52 7.13 0.93
N GLY A 168 3.69 5.97 1.57
CA GLY A 168 4.48 5.84 2.80
C GLY A 168 3.67 6.09 4.07
N SER A 169 2.36 5.85 4.04
CA SER A 169 1.56 5.72 5.26
C SER A 169 2.15 4.64 6.18
N ASN A 170 2.10 4.87 7.50
CA ASN A 170 2.61 3.91 8.49
C ASN A 170 1.85 2.58 8.46
N HIS A 171 0.61 2.60 7.95
CA HIS A 171 -0.27 1.44 7.89
C HIS A 171 -0.91 1.36 6.51
N PHE A 172 -1.12 0.15 6.02
CA PHE A 172 -1.88 -0.12 4.80
C PHE A 172 -2.79 -1.33 5.01
N TYR A 173 -3.83 -1.49 4.20
CA TYR A 173 -4.68 -2.65 4.25
C TYR A 173 -4.13 -3.77 3.36
N SER A 174 -3.93 -4.95 3.95
CA SER A 174 -3.48 -6.15 3.25
C SER A 174 -4.66 -7.02 2.86
N PHE A 175 -4.88 -7.23 1.56
CA PHE A 175 -5.81 -8.25 1.07
C PHE A 175 -5.32 -9.68 1.31
N CYS A 176 -4.00 -9.90 1.42
CA CYS A 176 -3.44 -11.20 1.76
C CYS A 176 -3.83 -11.63 3.18
N ARG A 177 -3.81 -10.68 4.13
CA ARG A 177 -4.06 -10.94 5.56
C ARG A 177 -5.46 -10.50 6.03
N ARG A 178 -6.19 -9.77 5.19
CA ARG A 178 -7.55 -9.24 5.42
C ARG A 178 -7.66 -8.32 6.63
N ASN A 179 -6.64 -7.52 6.86
CA ASN A 179 -6.55 -6.55 7.94
C ASN A 179 -5.53 -5.44 7.63
N TRP A 180 -5.53 -4.40 8.46
CA TRP A 180 -4.49 -3.38 8.46
C TRP A 180 -3.16 -3.95 8.92
N GLN A 181 -2.09 -3.54 8.27
CA GLN A 181 -0.71 -3.96 8.51
C GLN A 181 0.18 -2.73 8.60
N GLU A 182 1.21 -2.81 9.44
CA GLU A 182 2.23 -1.77 9.54
C GLU A 182 3.23 -1.89 8.40
N ASP A 183 3.55 -0.78 7.76
CA ASP A 183 4.43 -0.74 6.59
C ASP A 183 5.89 -1.14 6.92
N LYS A 184 6.32 -0.85 8.15
CA LYS A 184 7.66 -1.22 8.64
C LYS A 184 7.82 -2.73 8.85
N ASN A 185 6.72 -3.43 9.11
CA ASN A 185 6.73 -4.83 9.53
C ASN A 185 6.21 -5.79 8.45
N THR A 186 5.54 -5.26 7.43
CA THR A 186 4.92 -6.05 6.36
C THR A 186 5.19 -5.43 5.01
N THR A 187 5.67 -6.22 4.06
CA THR A 187 5.87 -5.80 2.67
C THR A 187 5.27 -6.82 1.71
N HIS A 188 4.79 -6.41 0.54
CA HIS A 188 4.20 -7.34 -0.41
C HIS A 188 5.24 -7.81 -1.43
N CYS A 189 5.47 -9.12 -1.53
CA CYS A 189 6.33 -9.70 -2.55
C CYS A 189 5.64 -9.65 -3.92
N ARG A 190 6.09 -8.77 -4.81
CA ARG A 190 5.54 -8.65 -6.18
C ARG A 190 5.65 -9.95 -6.99
N THR A 191 6.68 -10.75 -6.73
CA THR A 191 6.92 -12.00 -7.46
C THR A 191 6.02 -13.13 -6.98
N CYS A 192 5.91 -13.34 -5.67
CA CYS A 192 5.08 -14.39 -5.09
C CYS A 192 3.61 -14.00 -5.00
N GLY A 193 3.30 -12.70 -4.93
CA GLY A 193 1.94 -12.18 -4.77
C GLY A 193 1.41 -12.30 -3.34
N GLU A 194 2.30 -12.33 -2.34
CA GLU A 194 1.96 -12.52 -0.92
C GLU A 194 2.63 -11.47 -0.03
N CYS A 195 1.97 -11.11 1.09
CA CYS A 195 2.52 -10.22 2.10
C CYS A 195 3.51 -10.95 3.02
N MET A 196 4.76 -10.52 2.93
CA MET A 196 5.90 -10.94 3.72
C MET A 196 6.01 -10.12 5.01
N GLU A 197 6.51 -10.75 6.07
CA GLU A 197 6.97 -10.00 7.25
C GLU A 197 8.37 -9.40 7.02
N TRP A 198 8.77 -8.43 7.86
CA TRP A 198 10.07 -7.77 7.77
C TRP A 198 11.29 -8.70 7.86
N ARG A 199 11.10 -9.92 8.37
CA ARG A 199 12.15 -10.96 8.44
C ARG A 199 12.21 -11.85 7.20
N GLU A 200 11.28 -11.70 6.28
CA GLU A 200 11.17 -12.51 5.08
C GLU A 200 11.72 -11.75 3.87
N TRP A 201 12.27 -12.50 2.92
CA TRP A 201 12.83 -11.94 1.68
C TRP A 201 12.59 -12.91 0.51
N HIS A 202 12.58 -12.40 -0.71
CA HIS A 202 12.37 -13.23 -1.90
C HIS A 202 13.68 -13.79 -2.44
N CYS A 203 13.82 -15.12 -2.46
CA CYS A 203 14.94 -15.79 -3.10
C CYS A 203 14.70 -15.91 -4.61
N GLY A 204 15.42 -15.10 -5.41
CA GLY A 204 15.28 -15.11 -6.87
C GLY A 204 15.67 -16.43 -7.55
N ALA A 205 16.58 -17.21 -6.96
CA ALA A 205 16.99 -18.52 -7.49
C ALA A 205 15.94 -19.61 -7.25
N CYS A 206 15.36 -19.66 -6.06
CA CYS A 206 14.29 -20.61 -5.72
C CYS A 206 12.89 -20.12 -6.10
N ASN A 207 12.76 -18.85 -6.51
CA ASN A 207 11.51 -18.16 -6.79
C ASN A 207 10.48 -18.32 -5.66
N LYS A 208 10.93 -18.20 -4.40
CA LYS A 208 10.11 -18.35 -3.20
C LYS A 208 10.51 -17.33 -2.13
N CYS A 209 9.56 -16.94 -1.30
CA CYS A 209 9.84 -16.18 -0.09
C CYS A 209 10.51 -17.09 0.95
N SER A 210 11.55 -16.59 1.61
CA SER A 210 12.34 -17.29 2.62
C SER A 210 12.33 -16.48 3.91
N TYR A 211 12.26 -17.17 5.04
CA TYR A 211 12.35 -16.56 6.36
C TYR A 211 13.81 -16.42 6.80
N GLY A 212 14.13 -15.32 7.47
CA GLY A 212 15.43 -15.05 8.04
C GLY A 212 16.30 -14.20 7.11
N ILE A 213 16.35 -12.90 7.38
CA ILE A 213 17.30 -11.95 6.77
C ILE A 213 18.77 -12.27 7.09
N SER A 214 19.03 -13.23 7.97
CA SER A 214 20.37 -13.65 8.41
C SER A 214 20.72 -15.08 8.01
N PHE A 215 19.83 -15.77 7.30
CA PHE A 215 20.02 -17.18 6.95
C PHE A 215 20.03 -17.36 5.42
N PRO A 216 20.98 -18.13 4.89
CA PRO A 216 20.93 -18.57 3.51
C PRO A 216 19.65 -19.35 3.23
N CYS A 217 19.11 -19.21 2.03
CA CYS A 217 17.99 -19.98 1.53
C CYS A 217 18.32 -21.47 1.54
N ASP A 218 17.53 -22.27 2.28
CA ASP A 218 17.72 -23.72 2.44
C ASP A 218 17.83 -24.51 1.11
N GLY A 219 17.30 -23.96 0.02
CA GLY A 219 17.27 -24.62 -1.29
C GLY A 219 18.50 -24.37 -2.17
N CYS A 220 19.08 -23.16 -2.11
CA CYS A 220 20.14 -22.76 -3.05
C CYS A 220 21.34 -22.07 -2.38
N GLY A 221 21.29 -21.84 -1.06
CA GLY A 221 22.30 -21.08 -0.33
C GLY A 221 22.34 -19.59 -0.65
N GLY A 222 21.39 -19.07 -1.43
CA GLY A 222 21.28 -17.64 -1.73
C GLY A 222 20.94 -16.84 -0.49
N VAL A 223 21.29 -15.56 -0.45
CA VAL A 223 21.16 -14.73 0.76
C VAL A 223 20.39 -13.45 0.44
N SER A 224 19.83 -12.80 1.46
CA SER A 224 19.24 -11.46 1.29
C SER A 224 20.34 -10.42 1.06
N ASP A 225 19.98 -9.28 0.46
CA ASP A 225 20.89 -8.15 0.30
C ASP A 225 21.44 -7.65 1.65
N SER A 226 20.61 -7.70 2.70
CA SER A 226 21.02 -7.38 4.07
C SER A 226 22.10 -8.33 4.61
N TYR A 227 22.02 -9.63 4.33
CA TYR A 227 23.05 -10.59 4.72
C TYR A 227 24.35 -10.38 3.93
N ALA A 228 24.26 -10.09 2.63
CA ALA A 228 25.43 -9.80 1.79
C ALA A 228 26.23 -8.61 2.34
N MET A 229 25.55 -7.51 2.74
CA MET A 229 26.23 -6.37 3.35
C MET A 229 26.93 -6.71 4.68
N THR A 230 26.34 -7.56 5.52
CA THR A 230 26.96 -7.91 6.82
C THR A 230 28.26 -8.72 6.68
N GLN A 231 28.43 -9.48 5.60
CA GLN A 231 29.67 -10.23 5.37
C GLN A 231 30.82 -9.37 4.83
N GLU A 232 30.53 -8.25 4.16
CA GLU A 232 31.58 -7.35 3.65
C GLU A 232 32.27 -6.53 4.75
N TYR A 233 31.65 -6.44 5.93
CA TYR A 233 32.21 -5.78 7.12
C TYR A 233 32.77 -6.75 8.17
N SER A 234 32.90 -8.04 7.84
CA SER A 234 33.44 -9.11 8.70
C SER A 234 34.83 -9.56 8.25
#